data_AF-A0A1E4I3Z3-F1
#
_entry.id   AF-A0A1E4I3Z3-F1
#
_cell.length_a   1.000
_cell.length_b   1.000
_cell.length_c   1.000
_cell.angle_alpha   90.00
_cell.angle_beta   90.00
_cell.angle_gamma   90.00
#
_symmetry.space_group_name_H-M   'P 1'
#
loop_
_entity.id
_entity.type
_entity.pdbx_description
1 polymer ?
#
loop_
_entity_poly.entity_id
_entity_poly.type
_entity_poly.pdbx_seq_one_letter_code
_entity_poly.pdbx_strand_id
1 'polypeptide(L)'
;MSAPSPGRDARIAAGIVVLLVLGAAIVGALLLRGGGPTTAVVGQASAQAGGARGTSAPAGGSGLRASASCTSAPSRSSDGSPTSFEAARAVDGVMDTAWRCDGDGAGRQLVLRLPSSQRVSELTIVPGYAKIDPGDGSDRYAQNRRITSMTIDTGTGPATPVSLDSSTTRRQPQTVRFPAAETSTVTLTILTSDPGMPVGTQAASDRIAISEITFPELR
;
A
#
# COMPACT_ATOMS: atom_id res chain seq x y z
N MET A 1 70.17 6.33 6.86
CA MET A 1 70.28 5.45 5.69
C MET A 1 70.01 4.04 6.18
N SER A 2 68.76 3.58 6.06
CA SER A 2 68.30 2.28 6.59
C SER A 2 67.66 1.46 5.46
N ALA A 3 67.83 0.15 5.59
CA ALA A 3 67.88 -0.88 4.55
C ALA A 3 66.58 -1.12 3.73
N PRO A 4 66.69 -1.81 2.57
CA PRO A 4 65.57 -2.14 1.67
C PRO A 4 64.85 -3.46 2.02
N SER A 5 63.59 -3.54 1.56
CA SER A 5 62.66 -4.70 1.56
C SER A 5 63.15 -5.92 0.76
N PRO A 6 62.56 -7.10 1.00
CA PRO A 6 61.51 -7.66 0.11
C PRO A 6 60.33 -8.25 0.94
N GLY A 7 59.09 -8.42 0.50
CA GLY A 7 58.51 -8.58 -0.84
C GLY A 7 57.74 -9.91 -0.89
N ARG A 8 56.49 -9.86 -1.38
CA ARG A 8 55.56 -10.93 -1.85
C ARG A 8 54.57 -11.60 -0.87
N ASP A 9 53.32 -11.16 -1.00
CA ASP A 9 52.17 -11.88 -1.56
C ASP A 9 51.89 -13.34 -1.17
N ALA A 10 50.68 -13.56 -0.63
CA ALA A 10 49.58 -14.33 -1.25
C ALA A 10 48.83 -15.30 -0.31
N ARG A 11 47.55 -14.94 -0.07
CA ARG A 11 46.32 -15.77 -0.12
C ARG A 11 46.38 -17.23 0.35
N ILE A 12 45.62 -17.57 1.41
CA ILE A 12 44.88 -18.84 1.51
C ILE A 12 43.51 -18.60 2.17
N ALA A 13 42.49 -19.21 1.60
CA ALA A 13 41.07 -19.13 1.93
C ALA A 13 40.61 -20.14 3.00
N ALA A 14 39.44 -19.83 3.59
CA ALA A 14 38.37 -20.70 4.09
C ALA A 14 38.66 -21.76 5.17
N GLY A 15 37.80 -21.81 6.21
CA GLY A 15 37.71 -22.99 7.07
C GLY A 15 36.84 -22.90 8.33
N ILE A 16 35.56 -23.29 8.19
CA ILE A 16 34.85 -24.27 9.04
C ILE A 16 34.25 -23.84 10.41
N VAL A 17 32.93 -24.03 10.46
CA VAL A 17 31.97 -24.04 11.58
C VAL A 17 32.19 -25.26 12.48
N VAL A 18 32.09 -25.11 13.81
CA VAL A 18 32.01 -26.23 14.78
C VAL A 18 30.79 -26.10 15.70
N LEU A 19 30.06 -27.22 15.77
CA LEU A 19 28.82 -27.56 16.45
C LEU A 19 29.09 -28.19 17.84
N LEU A 20 28.20 -27.98 18.82
CA LEU A 20 28.00 -28.83 20.03
C LEU A 20 26.50 -28.80 20.37
N VAL A 21 25.66 -29.79 20.01
CA VAL A 21 25.45 -31.16 20.54
C VAL A 21 24.82 -31.21 21.95
N LEU A 22 23.54 -31.61 21.97
CA LEU A 22 22.78 -32.30 23.03
C LEU A 22 21.63 -32.98 22.27
N GLY A 23 21.34 -34.27 22.29
CA GLY A 23 21.76 -35.41 23.11
C GLY A 23 20.55 -36.36 23.09
N ALA A 24 20.63 -37.44 22.31
CA ALA A 24 19.54 -38.39 22.08
C ALA A 24 19.67 -39.65 22.96
N ALA A 25 18.53 -40.17 23.45
CA ALA A 25 18.30 -41.56 23.86
C ALA A 25 16.82 -41.74 24.27
N ILE A 26 16.06 -42.84 24.09
CA ILE A 26 16.23 -44.20 23.53
C ILE A 26 14.79 -44.81 23.45
N VAL A 27 14.48 -45.55 22.37
CA VAL A 27 13.69 -46.83 22.23
C VAL A 27 12.49 -47.07 23.18
N GLY A 28 11.31 -47.54 22.79
CA GLY A 28 10.78 -48.23 21.62
C GLY A 28 9.64 -49.14 22.09
N ALA A 29 8.51 -49.14 21.40
CA ALA A 29 7.43 -50.11 21.61
C ALA A 29 6.90 -50.56 20.25
N LEU A 30 7.43 -51.68 19.77
CA LEU A 30 6.89 -52.46 18.67
C LEU A 30 5.98 -53.52 19.29
N LEU A 31 4.70 -53.57 18.89
CA LEU A 31 4.04 -54.73 18.29
C LEU A 31 2.50 -54.55 18.23
N LEU A 32 1.96 -54.86 17.04
CA LEU A 32 0.61 -55.40 16.72
C LEU A 32 -0.55 -54.47 16.29
N ARG A 33 -0.81 -54.53 14.96
CA ARG A 33 -2.10 -54.79 14.26
C ARG A 33 -2.90 -53.63 13.62
N GLY A 34 -3.10 -53.79 12.30
CA GLY A 34 -4.11 -53.13 11.43
C GLY A 34 -3.51 -52.01 10.58
N GLY A 35 -3.42 -52.04 9.24
CA GLY A 35 -4.24 -52.72 8.23
C GLY A 35 -5.20 -51.71 7.58
N GLY A 36 -4.75 -50.97 6.55
CA GLY A 36 -5.60 -50.08 5.76
C GLY A 36 -4.85 -49.45 4.56
N PRO A 37 -5.39 -49.47 3.33
CA PRO A 37 -4.73 -48.91 2.15
C PRO A 37 -5.26 -47.50 1.85
N THR A 38 -4.39 -46.50 1.65
CA THR A 38 -4.79 -45.24 1.01
C THR A 38 -3.61 -44.58 0.29
N THR A 39 -3.59 -44.79 -1.02
CA THR A 39 -3.33 -43.83 -2.11
C THR A 39 -2.34 -42.68 -1.86
N ALA A 40 -1.17 -42.79 -2.49
CA ALA A 40 -0.33 -41.64 -2.82
C ALA A 40 -1.05 -40.78 -3.88
N VAL A 41 -1.50 -39.59 -3.50
CA VAL A 41 -1.96 -38.57 -4.44
C VAL A 41 -0.77 -37.65 -4.72
N VAL A 42 -0.29 -37.71 -5.96
CA VAL A 42 0.62 -36.73 -6.56
C VAL A 42 -0.06 -35.36 -6.49
N GLY A 43 0.42 -34.50 -5.60
CA GLY A 43 -0.03 -33.11 -5.51
C GLY A 43 0.40 -32.33 -6.74
N GLN A 44 -0.56 -32.02 -7.61
CA GLN A 44 -0.41 -31.07 -8.70
C GLN A 44 -0.05 -29.69 -8.13
N ALA A 45 1.08 -29.14 -8.57
CA ALA A 45 1.38 -27.74 -8.40
C ALA A 45 0.40 -26.92 -9.25
N SER A 46 -0.55 -26.24 -8.61
CA SER A 46 -1.34 -25.18 -9.24
C SER A 46 -0.74 -23.84 -8.84
N ALA A 47 -0.17 -23.14 -9.84
CA ALA A 47 0.22 -21.75 -9.73
C ALA A 47 -1.02 -20.90 -9.43
N GLN A 48 -1.03 -20.20 -8.31
CA GLN A 48 -2.09 -19.25 -7.97
C GLN A 48 -1.51 -17.84 -7.91
N ALA A 49 -1.50 -17.18 -9.07
CA ALA A 49 -1.45 -15.74 -9.19
C ALA A 49 -2.78 -15.17 -8.65
N GLY A 50 -2.79 -14.76 -7.39
CA GLY A 50 -3.93 -14.10 -6.75
C GLY A 50 -3.67 -12.61 -6.59
N GLY A 51 -4.06 -11.81 -7.59
CA GLY A 51 -4.22 -10.37 -7.42
C GLY A 51 -5.36 -10.12 -6.43
N ALA A 52 -5.04 -9.60 -5.25
CA ALA A 52 -6.02 -9.29 -4.22
C ALA A 52 -6.96 -8.19 -4.72
N ARG A 53 -8.22 -8.54 -5.00
CA ARG A 53 -9.30 -7.56 -5.17
C ARG A 53 -9.68 -7.06 -3.78
N GLY A 54 -9.41 -5.79 -3.48
CA GLY A 54 -9.82 -5.16 -2.23
C GLY A 54 -11.35 -5.22 -2.05
N THR A 55 -11.79 -5.57 -0.85
CA THR A 55 -13.20 -5.58 -0.43
C THR A 55 -13.78 -4.16 -0.42
N SER A 56 -14.88 -3.97 -1.13
CA SER A 56 -15.63 -2.70 -1.17
C SER A 56 -16.52 -2.55 0.07
N ALA A 57 -16.10 -1.77 1.06
CA ALA A 57 -16.96 -1.40 2.19
C ALA A 57 -17.75 -0.11 1.87
N PRO A 58 -18.97 0.08 2.42
CA PRO A 58 -19.65 1.37 2.38
C PRO A 58 -18.92 2.35 3.27
N ALA A 59 -18.74 3.58 2.80
CA ALA A 59 -17.93 4.58 3.44
C ALA A 59 -18.69 5.93 3.41
N GLY A 60 -18.84 6.56 4.58
CA GLY A 60 -19.53 7.85 4.73
C GLY A 60 -21.01 7.86 4.29
N GLY A 61 -21.77 8.90 4.67
CA GLY A 61 -23.19 9.03 4.34
C GLY A 61 -23.53 9.13 2.84
N SER A 62 -22.53 9.21 1.95
CA SER A 62 -22.67 9.42 0.50
C SER A 62 -23.01 8.14 -0.28
N GLY A 63 -22.85 6.95 0.32
CA GLY A 63 -23.02 5.67 -0.39
C GLY A 63 -21.91 5.37 -1.41
N LEU A 64 -20.88 6.20 -1.48
CA LEU A 64 -19.70 5.99 -2.31
C LEU A 64 -18.91 4.78 -1.83
N ARG A 65 -18.44 3.95 -2.77
CA ARG A 65 -17.61 2.78 -2.47
C ARG A 65 -16.33 2.81 -3.27
N ALA A 66 -15.24 2.35 -2.68
CA ALA A 66 -13.95 2.29 -3.34
C ALA A 66 -13.41 0.84 -3.40
N SER A 67 -12.67 0.56 -4.47
CA SER A 67 -11.83 -0.64 -4.60
C SER A 67 -10.51 -0.23 -5.25
N ALA A 68 -9.41 -0.93 -4.96
CA ALA A 68 -8.09 -0.52 -5.41
C ALA A 68 -7.30 -1.67 -6.02
N SER A 69 -6.35 -1.33 -6.90
CA SER A 69 -5.39 -2.29 -7.47
C SER A 69 -4.30 -2.73 -6.48
N CYS A 70 -4.17 -2.04 -5.35
CA CYS A 70 -3.17 -2.32 -4.32
C CYS A 70 -3.67 -1.85 -2.95
N THR A 71 -3.06 -2.38 -1.89
CA THR A 71 -3.26 -1.95 -0.50
C THR A 71 -2.00 -2.32 0.27
N SER A 72 -1.39 -1.37 0.98
CA SER A 72 -0.28 -1.65 1.89
C SER A 72 -0.74 -2.58 3.02
N ALA A 73 0.19 -3.38 3.55
CA ALA A 73 -0.08 -4.14 4.76
C ALA A 73 -0.48 -3.21 5.94
N PRO A 74 -1.37 -3.67 6.84
CA PRO A 74 -1.67 -2.96 8.07
C PRO A 74 -0.40 -2.66 8.88
N SER A 75 -0.42 -1.57 9.64
CA SER A 75 0.68 -1.17 10.52
C SER A 75 0.15 -0.66 11.85
N ARG A 76 1.02 -0.07 12.67
CA ARG A 76 0.63 0.64 13.89
C ARG A 76 0.89 2.13 13.76
N SER A 77 0.04 2.93 14.40
CA SER A 77 0.28 4.35 14.62
C SER A 77 1.31 4.55 15.73
N SER A 78 1.75 5.79 15.96
CA SER A 78 2.80 6.07 16.97
C SER A 78 2.37 5.77 18.40
N ASP A 79 1.06 5.78 18.68
CA ASP A 79 0.45 5.36 19.95
C ASP A 79 0.27 3.83 20.07
N GLY A 80 0.70 3.07 19.05
CA GLY A 80 0.56 1.63 18.99
C GLY A 80 -0.81 1.13 18.51
N SER A 81 -1.78 2.00 18.23
CA SER A 81 -3.09 1.59 17.69
C SER A 81 -2.94 0.93 16.30
N PRO A 82 -3.71 -0.13 15.99
CA PRO A 82 -3.68 -0.75 14.67
C PRO A 82 -4.23 0.22 13.62
N THR A 83 -3.64 0.20 12.42
CA THR A 83 -4.03 1.05 11.30
C THR A 83 -4.07 0.22 10.02
N SER A 84 -5.18 0.30 9.29
CA SER A 84 -5.41 -0.38 8.02
C SER A 84 -5.54 0.64 6.90
N PHE A 85 -5.38 0.19 5.65
CA PHE A 85 -5.21 1.06 4.48
C PHE A 85 -6.04 0.64 3.27
N GLU A 86 -7.13 -0.10 3.52
CA GLU A 86 -8.07 -0.52 2.48
C GLU A 86 -8.67 0.67 1.72
N ALA A 87 -9.11 0.42 0.49
CA ALA A 87 -9.67 1.43 -0.41
C ALA A 87 -10.81 2.25 0.23
N ALA A 88 -11.60 1.64 1.11
CA ALA A 88 -12.71 2.31 1.81
C ALA A 88 -12.26 3.50 2.67
N ARG A 89 -10.99 3.53 3.12
CA ARG A 89 -10.41 4.65 3.85
C ARG A 89 -10.22 5.91 3.03
N ALA A 90 -10.35 5.84 1.70
CA ALA A 90 -10.31 7.03 0.86
C ALA A 90 -11.69 7.69 0.69
N VAL A 91 -12.75 7.14 1.29
CA VAL A 91 -14.14 7.61 1.08
C VAL A 91 -14.96 7.52 2.38
N ASP A 92 -14.31 7.37 3.54
CA ASP A 92 -14.99 7.14 4.82
C ASP A 92 -15.34 8.42 5.58
N GLY A 93 -14.98 9.59 5.02
CA GLY A 93 -15.24 10.90 5.62
C GLY A 93 -14.26 11.25 6.73
N VAL A 94 -13.19 10.48 6.92
CA VAL A 94 -12.23 10.65 8.02
C VAL A 94 -10.85 11.02 7.49
N MET A 95 -10.53 12.33 7.56
CA MET A 95 -9.33 12.93 6.97
C MET A 95 -7.99 12.35 7.45
N ASP A 96 -7.94 11.74 8.63
CA ASP A 96 -6.72 11.16 9.20
C ASP A 96 -6.62 9.63 9.01
N THR A 97 -7.53 9.04 8.23
CA THR A 97 -7.34 7.71 7.62
C THR A 97 -6.96 7.85 6.15
N ALA A 98 -6.51 6.75 5.52
CA ALA A 98 -6.21 6.77 4.10
C ALA A 98 -6.19 5.38 3.48
N TRP A 99 -6.57 5.30 2.20
CA TRP A 99 -6.07 4.23 1.34
C TRP A 99 -4.57 4.44 1.10
N ARG A 100 -3.79 3.35 1.09
CA ARG A 100 -2.33 3.43 0.90
C ARG A 100 -1.81 2.30 0.03
N CYS A 101 -0.78 2.58 -0.77
CA CYS A 101 -0.02 1.58 -1.50
C CYS A 101 1.48 1.80 -1.35
N ASP A 102 2.24 0.69 -1.38
CA ASP A 102 3.70 0.73 -1.36
C ASP A 102 4.25 1.17 -2.73
N GLY A 103 5.35 1.91 -2.71
CA GLY A 103 6.01 2.49 -3.88
C GLY A 103 5.42 3.83 -4.32
N ASP A 104 5.80 4.25 -5.52
CA ASP A 104 5.45 5.55 -6.13
C ASP A 104 4.02 5.67 -6.65
N GLY A 105 3.29 4.55 -6.70
CA GLY A 105 1.91 4.51 -7.14
C GLY A 105 1.69 4.57 -8.65
N ALA A 106 2.71 4.68 -9.49
CA ALA A 106 2.50 4.82 -10.93
C ALA A 106 1.71 3.62 -11.50
N GLY A 107 0.64 3.92 -12.23
CA GLY A 107 -0.28 2.93 -12.80
C GLY A 107 -1.22 2.26 -11.79
N ARG A 108 -1.17 2.61 -10.50
CA ARG A 108 -2.11 2.11 -9.50
C ARG A 108 -3.45 2.82 -9.62
N GLN A 109 -4.51 2.08 -9.35
CA GLN A 109 -5.88 2.52 -9.57
C GLN A 109 -6.71 2.49 -8.30
N LEU A 110 -7.60 3.48 -8.21
CA LEU A 110 -8.72 3.50 -7.29
C LEU A 110 -10.01 3.62 -8.11
N VAL A 111 -10.88 2.62 -8.01
CA VAL A 111 -12.18 2.58 -8.69
C VAL A 111 -13.26 2.98 -7.68
N LEU A 112 -13.93 4.09 -7.97
CA LEU A 112 -15.01 4.66 -7.20
C LEU A 112 -16.34 4.24 -7.83
N ARG A 113 -17.22 3.64 -7.03
CA ARG A 113 -18.58 3.27 -7.43
C ARG A 113 -19.55 4.21 -6.74
N LEU A 114 -20.26 4.98 -7.55
CA LEU A 114 -21.33 5.87 -7.09
C LEU A 114 -22.55 5.03 -6.67
N PRO A 115 -23.41 5.53 -5.76
CA PRO A 115 -24.62 4.82 -5.33
C PRO A 115 -25.62 4.55 -6.46
N SER A 116 -25.65 5.43 -7.47
CA SER A 116 -26.42 5.30 -8.70
C SER A 116 -25.67 5.97 -9.86
N SER A 117 -26.12 5.72 -11.10
CA SER A 117 -25.69 6.53 -12.23
C SER A 117 -26.16 7.97 -12.05
N GLN A 118 -25.26 8.94 -12.18
CA GLN A 118 -25.60 10.35 -12.09
C GLN A 118 -24.53 11.21 -12.75
N ARG A 119 -24.87 12.48 -12.96
CA ARG A 119 -23.95 13.49 -13.48
C ARG A 119 -22.89 13.84 -12.44
N VAL A 120 -21.63 13.66 -12.81
CA VAL A 120 -20.47 14.14 -12.05
C VAL A 120 -19.57 14.98 -12.94
N SER A 121 -18.96 16.01 -12.37
CA SER A 121 -18.03 16.90 -13.12
C SER A 121 -16.88 17.44 -12.29
N GLU A 122 -16.88 17.17 -11.00
CA GLU A 122 -15.79 17.50 -10.10
C GLU A 122 -15.65 16.45 -9.01
N LEU A 123 -14.45 16.36 -8.45
CA LEU A 123 -14.23 15.64 -7.20
C LEU A 123 -13.31 16.47 -6.32
N THR A 124 -13.46 16.30 -5.02
CA THR A 124 -12.55 16.83 -4.01
C THR A 124 -11.70 15.68 -3.49
N ILE A 125 -10.37 15.84 -3.48
CA ILE A 125 -9.39 14.81 -3.09
C ILE A 125 -8.37 15.34 -2.09
N VAL A 126 -7.93 14.52 -1.14
CA VAL A 126 -6.74 14.76 -0.31
C VAL A 126 -5.62 13.82 -0.77
N PRO A 127 -4.66 14.29 -1.60
CA PRO A 127 -3.71 13.44 -2.34
C PRO A 127 -2.45 13.05 -1.55
N GLY A 128 -2.65 12.55 -0.33
CA GLY A 128 -1.61 12.06 0.56
C GLY A 128 -2.22 11.50 1.84
N TYR A 129 -1.39 11.18 2.84
CA TYR A 129 -1.86 10.70 4.14
C TYR A 129 -1.95 11.85 5.14
N ALA A 130 -3.11 12.51 5.26
CA ALA A 130 -3.31 13.76 6.00
C ALA A 130 -3.40 13.59 7.52
N LYS A 131 -2.69 12.60 8.06
CA LYS A 131 -2.60 12.31 9.48
C LYS A 131 -1.44 13.07 10.13
N ILE A 132 -1.74 13.69 11.26
CA ILE A 132 -0.74 14.04 12.27
C ILE A 132 -0.87 13.01 13.38
N ASP A 133 0.20 12.27 13.64
CA ASP A 133 0.14 11.21 14.63
C ASP A 133 0.05 11.77 16.06
N PRO A 134 -0.97 11.38 16.85
CA PRO A 134 -1.21 12.00 18.16
C PRO A 134 -0.13 11.64 19.19
N GLY A 135 0.57 10.51 19.03
CA GLY A 135 1.55 10.04 20.00
C GLY A 135 2.90 10.77 19.95
N ASP A 136 3.32 11.23 18.76
CA ASP A 136 4.65 11.82 18.55
C ASP A 136 4.65 13.08 17.65
N GLY A 137 3.49 13.51 17.16
CA GLY A 137 3.34 14.69 16.29
C GLY A 137 3.84 14.48 14.86
N SER A 138 4.18 13.24 14.45
CA SER A 138 4.69 12.99 13.12
C SER A 138 3.68 13.38 12.03
N ASP A 139 4.10 14.25 11.12
CA ASP A 139 3.32 14.61 9.93
C ASP A 139 3.44 13.52 8.86
N ARG A 140 2.42 12.65 8.77
CA ARG A 140 2.40 11.57 7.78
C ARG A 140 2.17 12.06 6.36
N TYR A 141 1.67 13.28 6.17
CA TYR A 141 1.50 13.86 4.85
C TYR A 141 2.84 14.23 4.26
N ALA A 142 3.71 14.88 5.05
CA ALA A 142 5.08 15.17 4.66
C ALA A 142 5.93 13.90 4.52
N GLN A 143 5.72 12.91 5.37
CA GLN A 143 6.53 11.70 5.40
C GLN A 143 6.26 10.73 4.24
N ASN A 144 5.01 10.59 3.82
CA ASN A 144 4.62 9.73 2.70
C ASN A 144 4.79 10.46 1.37
N ARG A 145 4.67 9.71 0.28
CA ARG A 145 4.58 10.30 -1.06
C ARG A 145 3.26 11.03 -1.23
N ARG A 146 3.29 12.16 -1.94
CA ARG A 146 2.09 12.90 -2.34
C ARG A 146 1.86 12.72 -3.83
N ILE A 147 0.64 12.40 -4.23
CA ILE A 147 0.28 12.23 -5.64
C ILE A 147 0.33 13.60 -6.31
N THR A 148 1.08 13.73 -7.41
CA THR A 148 1.21 14.97 -8.18
C THR A 148 0.32 14.99 -9.40
N SER A 149 0.03 13.82 -9.99
CA SER A 149 -0.90 13.74 -11.11
C SER A 149 -1.59 12.39 -11.21
N MET A 150 -2.78 12.40 -11.80
CA MET A 150 -3.58 11.21 -12.08
C MET A 150 -4.43 11.42 -13.34
N THR A 151 -4.99 10.35 -13.88
CA THR A 151 -6.12 10.45 -14.82
C THR A 151 -7.43 10.10 -14.14
N ILE A 152 -8.50 10.75 -14.59
CA ILE A 152 -9.88 10.47 -14.21
C ILE A 152 -10.60 9.91 -15.43
N ASP A 153 -11.04 8.66 -15.33
CA ASP A 153 -11.84 8.00 -16.35
C ASP A 153 -13.26 7.76 -15.83
N THR A 154 -14.24 8.38 -16.48
CA THR A 154 -15.67 8.25 -16.15
C THR A 154 -16.36 7.13 -16.95
N GLY A 155 -15.63 6.47 -17.87
CA GLY A 155 -16.17 5.56 -18.88
C GLY A 155 -16.78 6.28 -20.08
N THR A 156 -16.77 7.61 -20.11
CA THR A 156 -17.34 8.42 -21.18
C THR A 156 -16.27 9.30 -21.81
N GLY A 157 -15.82 8.93 -23.01
CA GLY A 157 -14.77 9.66 -23.72
C GLY A 157 -13.36 9.41 -23.16
N PRO A 158 -12.37 10.24 -23.51
CA PRO A 158 -10.99 10.08 -23.05
C PRO A 158 -10.84 10.39 -21.55
N ALA A 159 -9.94 9.67 -20.89
CA ALA A 159 -9.56 9.96 -19.51
C ALA A 159 -8.95 11.36 -19.37
N THR A 160 -9.35 12.10 -18.34
CA THR A 160 -8.91 13.48 -18.11
C THR A 160 -7.67 13.49 -17.21
N PRO A 161 -6.51 13.99 -17.68
CA PRO A 161 -5.36 14.19 -16.80
C PRO A 161 -5.61 15.37 -15.86
N VAL A 162 -5.22 15.22 -14.60
CA VAL A 162 -5.28 16.28 -13.59
C VAL A 162 -3.97 16.34 -12.81
N SER A 163 -3.60 17.56 -12.40
CA SER A 163 -2.46 17.82 -11.54
C SER A 163 -2.93 18.26 -10.16
N LEU A 164 -2.12 17.95 -9.15
CA LEU A 164 -2.39 18.18 -7.75
C LEU A 164 -1.19 18.90 -7.11
N ASP A 165 -1.46 19.79 -6.15
CA ASP A 165 -0.41 20.43 -5.36
C ASP A 165 0.13 19.43 -4.32
N SER A 166 1.39 19.03 -4.52
CA SER A 166 2.11 18.06 -3.71
C SER A 166 2.97 18.69 -2.60
N SER A 167 2.85 19.99 -2.36
CA SER A 167 3.55 20.66 -1.27
C SER A 167 3.34 19.91 0.05
N THR A 168 4.40 19.75 0.85
CA THR A 168 4.35 18.99 2.10
C THR A 168 3.42 19.62 3.14
N THR A 169 3.04 20.89 2.97
CA THR A 169 2.05 21.56 3.80
C THR A 169 0.64 21.55 3.19
N ARG A 170 0.47 20.97 1.98
CA ARG A 170 -0.78 20.97 1.22
C ARG A 170 -1.78 19.87 1.55
N ARG A 171 -1.90 19.49 2.82
CA ARG A 171 -2.79 18.42 3.33
C ARG A 171 -4.30 18.71 3.39
N GLN A 172 -4.79 19.72 2.66
CA GLN A 172 -6.22 20.06 2.66
C GLN A 172 -6.84 19.59 1.35
N PRO A 173 -8.18 19.39 1.32
CA PRO A 173 -8.83 18.91 0.12
C PRO A 173 -8.62 19.85 -1.07
N GLN A 174 -8.36 19.25 -2.24
CA GLN A 174 -8.16 19.92 -3.51
C GLN A 174 -9.29 19.52 -4.45
N THR A 175 -9.89 20.49 -5.13
CA THR A 175 -10.95 20.22 -6.10
C THR A 175 -10.37 20.16 -7.50
N VAL A 176 -10.68 19.07 -8.21
CA VAL A 176 -10.34 18.91 -9.63
C VAL A 176 -11.63 18.80 -10.44
N ARG A 177 -11.62 19.38 -11.64
CA ARG A 177 -12.75 19.37 -12.57
C ARG A 177 -12.42 18.49 -13.76
N PHE A 178 -13.43 17.84 -14.32
CA PHE A 178 -13.34 17.03 -15.53
C PHE A 178 -14.63 17.22 -16.37
N PRO A 179 -14.63 16.86 -17.65
CA PRO A 179 -15.83 16.92 -18.48
C PRO A 179 -16.99 16.16 -17.82
N ALA A 180 -18.16 16.79 -17.77
CA ALA A 180 -19.29 16.19 -17.11
C ALA A 180 -19.70 14.86 -17.75
N ALA A 181 -20.00 13.87 -16.91
CA ALA A 181 -20.34 12.53 -17.34
C ALA A 181 -21.51 11.98 -16.52
N GLU A 182 -22.46 11.33 -17.19
CA GLU A 182 -23.43 10.44 -16.54
C GLU A 182 -22.76 9.08 -16.36
N THR A 183 -22.45 8.71 -15.11
CA THR A 183 -21.78 7.44 -14.82
C THR A 183 -22.14 6.94 -13.44
N SER A 184 -21.93 5.64 -13.20
CA SER A 184 -21.95 5.04 -11.86
C SER A 184 -20.54 4.66 -11.37
N THR A 185 -19.51 4.89 -12.18
CA THR A 185 -18.12 4.49 -11.88
C THR A 185 -17.13 5.55 -12.34
N VAL A 186 -16.16 5.88 -11.49
CA VAL A 186 -15.02 6.74 -11.82
C VAL A 186 -13.74 6.00 -11.46
N THR A 187 -12.81 5.88 -12.40
CA THR A 187 -11.50 5.26 -12.16
C THR A 187 -10.43 6.34 -12.11
N LEU A 188 -9.71 6.38 -10.99
CA LEU A 188 -8.53 7.21 -10.83
C LEU A 188 -7.29 6.35 -11.12
N THR A 189 -6.43 6.76 -12.04
CA THR A 189 -5.12 6.12 -12.27
C THR A 189 -4.01 7.09 -11.90
N ILE A 190 -3.20 6.73 -10.91
CA ILE A 190 -2.06 7.53 -10.48
C ILE A 190 -0.99 7.52 -11.57
N LEU A 191 -0.49 8.70 -11.94
CA LEU A 191 0.58 8.85 -12.93
C LEU A 191 1.92 9.12 -12.26
N THR A 192 1.97 10.08 -11.33
CA THR A 192 3.20 10.51 -10.66
C THR A 192 2.97 10.85 -9.19
N SER A 193 4.04 10.75 -8.40
CA SER A 193 4.06 11.21 -7.02
C SER A 193 5.43 11.79 -6.66
N ASP A 194 5.43 12.74 -5.71
CA ASP A 194 6.66 13.25 -5.13
C ASP A 194 7.10 12.38 -3.94
N PRO A 195 8.42 12.14 -3.77
CA PRO A 195 8.95 11.38 -2.64
C PRO A 195 8.68 12.11 -1.33
N GLY A 196 8.35 11.35 -0.28
CA GLY A 196 8.24 11.84 1.09
C GLY A 196 9.55 12.38 1.65
N MET A 197 9.49 12.99 2.83
CA MET A 197 10.67 13.49 3.54
C MET A 197 10.81 12.84 4.93
N PRO A 198 12.02 12.78 5.51
CA PRO A 198 12.16 12.38 6.91
C PRO A 198 11.33 13.28 7.84
N VAL A 199 10.76 12.69 8.88
CA VAL A 199 9.99 13.40 9.92
C VAL A 199 10.51 12.96 11.28
N GLY A 200 11.05 13.91 12.04
CA GLY A 200 11.77 13.60 13.28
C GLY A 200 12.96 12.68 12.99
N THR A 201 13.01 11.55 13.70
CA THR A 201 14.04 10.50 13.51
C THR A 201 13.61 9.42 12.50
N GLN A 202 12.40 9.50 11.97
CA GLN A 202 11.86 8.51 11.05
C GLN A 202 12.21 8.87 9.61
N ALA A 203 12.62 7.87 8.82
CA ALA A 203 12.89 8.06 7.40
C ALA A 203 11.63 8.43 6.61
N ALA A 204 11.84 8.94 5.38
CA ALA A 204 10.76 9.08 4.41
C ALA A 204 10.08 7.72 4.14
N SER A 205 8.77 7.73 3.93
CA SER A 205 7.98 6.55 3.61
C SER A 205 7.77 6.46 2.10
N ASP A 206 8.18 5.33 1.51
CA ASP A 206 8.00 5.02 0.09
C ASP A 206 6.60 4.48 -0.19
N ARG A 207 5.57 5.29 0.05
CA ARG A 207 4.16 4.91 -0.09
C ARG A 207 3.31 6.08 -0.52
N ILE A 208 2.43 5.88 -1.50
CA ILE A 208 1.37 6.84 -1.83
C ILE A 208 0.15 6.61 -0.95
N ALA A 209 -0.65 7.65 -0.75
CA ALA A 209 -1.91 7.57 -0.04
C ALA A 209 -2.95 8.55 -0.60
N ILE A 210 -4.22 8.24 -0.36
CA ILE A 210 -5.34 9.17 -0.53
C ILE A 210 -6.18 9.11 0.74
N SER A 211 -6.31 10.25 1.42
CA SER A 211 -7.04 10.30 2.69
C SER A 211 -8.55 10.44 2.50
N GLU A 212 -8.98 11.17 1.48
CA GLU A 212 -10.40 11.32 1.21
C GLU A 212 -10.64 11.69 -0.26
N ILE A 213 -11.74 11.19 -0.81
CA ILE A 213 -12.36 11.59 -2.05
C ILE A 213 -13.85 11.79 -1.81
N THR A 214 -14.39 12.92 -2.26
CA THR A 214 -15.83 13.16 -2.27
C THR A 214 -16.25 13.76 -3.61
N PHE A 215 -17.51 13.53 -3.97
CA PHE A 215 -18.18 14.27 -5.03
C PHE A 215 -19.12 15.28 -4.38
N PRO A 216 -18.99 16.58 -4.67
CA PRO A 216 -19.94 17.60 -4.20
C PRO A 216 -21.39 17.27 -4.58
N GLU A 217 -21.61 16.59 -5.70
CA GLU A 217 -22.92 16.14 -6.18
C GLU A 217 -23.55 15.00 -5.34
N LEU A 218 -22.77 14.38 -4.43
CA LEU A 218 -23.21 13.27 -3.56
C LEU A 218 -23.54 13.70 -2.12
N ARG A 219 -23.57 15.00 -1.82
CA ARG A 219 -23.77 15.54 -0.47
C ARG A 219 -25.21 15.94 -0.19
#